data_AF-A0AAE0SV44-F1
#
_entry.id   AF-A0AAE0SV44-F1
#
_cell.length_a   1.000
_cell.length_b   1.000
_cell.length_c   1.000
_cell.angle_alpha   90.00
_cell.angle_beta   90.00
_cell.angle_gamma   90.00
#
_symmetry.space_group_name_H-M   'P 1'
#
loop_
_entity.id
_entity.type
_entity.pdbx_description
1 polymer ?
#
loop_
_entity_poly.entity_id
_entity_poly.type
_entity_poly.pdbx_seq_one_letter_code
_entity_poly.pdbx_strand_id
1 'polypeptide(L)'
;MLAERLQFTLKIVLIVLSFLISGEGKKKGIKEPRSLGVSGKCKPNIMAEYDLTFYGEWTYLKFPKMYPRYRPPAQWSKLVGRSHDASYNMWSVDSYATPPVRSFAEKADSSEYDQEVQAYKGILDTFTAASIPSGAGRSSVHFLADGLRSKLSFVVKIIPSPDWIVGLSSFDLCDKGRWRKKVNVDLFPIDIGTDQGLTFSSPNWPSDPQEKIYQIDVNRPNHTASSFYYPEKKLLPRIAHVELTKVAEFKKKGKTMEISPPVEPNVVYFGDNDMEARDIKSAVVNNETQAVTKKDAGKNDIAALDEASVIDALLVADNMCIVSEWGQWTACSKTCSFGQQERRREIIQRARDRRTYCPLLVEERICGSMKNCQWSHFQLLKRNG
;
A
#
# COMPACT_ATOMS: atom_id res chain seq x y z
N MET A 1 60.27 45.40 24.14
CA MET A 1 59.39 45.50 22.94
C MET A 1 58.50 44.28 22.67
N LEU A 2 58.31 43.35 23.61
CA LEU A 2 57.23 42.33 23.54
C LEU A 2 56.11 42.52 24.59
N ALA A 3 56.32 43.38 25.60
CA ALA A 3 55.33 43.64 26.66
C ALA A 3 54.30 44.73 26.30
N GLU A 4 54.58 45.64 25.36
CA GLU A 4 53.64 46.71 24.98
C GLU A 4 52.67 46.31 23.85
N ARG A 5 52.94 45.21 23.12
CA ARG A 5 52.01 44.70 22.09
C ARG A 5 50.94 43.75 22.65
N LEU A 6 51.07 43.27 23.88
CA LEU A 6 50.08 42.39 24.54
C LEU A 6 48.99 43.17 25.31
N GLN A 7 49.27 44.42 25.68
CA GLN A 7 48.31 45.32 26.34
C GLN A 7 47.31 45.98 25.35
N PHE A 8 47.69 46.12 24.08
CA PHE A 8 46.84 46.72 23.04
C PHE A 8 45.82 45.74 22.45
N THR A 9 46.17 44.46 22.32
CA THR A 9 45.28 43.40 21.83
C THR A 9 44.23 42.97 22.87
N LEU A 10 44.56 43.01 24.18
CA LEU A 10 43.59 42.68 25.23
C LEU A 10 42.52 43.77 25.46
N LYS A 11 42.84 45.05 25.18
CA LYS A 11 41.86 46.15 25.25
C LYS A 11 40.87 46.17 24.09
N ILE A 12 41.27 45.73 22.89
CA ILE A 12 40.36 45.66 21.73
C ILE A 12 39.36 44.50 21.88
N VAL A 13 39.76 43.37 22.47
CA VAL A 13 38.87 42.22 22.69
C VAL A 13 37.80 42.51 23.76
N LEU A 14 38.08 43.34 24.77
CA LEU A 14 37.08 43.70 25.79
C LEU A 14 36.08 44.79 25.33
N ILE A 15 36.46 45.71 24.44
CA ILE A 15 35.54 46.75 23.94
C ILE A 15 34.51 46.15 22.95
N VAL A 16 34.89 45.12 22.20
CA VAL A 16 33.96 44.40 21.30
C VAL A 16 32.98 43.52 22.08
N LEU A 17 33.34 43.02 23.27
CA LEU A 17 32.44 42.26 24.14
C LEU A 17 31.43 43.12 24.94
N SER A 18 31.62 44.45 25.03
CA SER A 18 30.69 45.35 25.72
C SER A 18 29.71 46.12 24.81
N PHE A 19 29.80 45.99 23.48
CA PHE A 19 28.91 46.68 22.52
C PHE A 19 27.82 45.81 21.87
N LEU A 20 27.67 44.55 22.31
CA LEU A 20 26.56 43.67 21.87
C LEU A 20 25.47 43.46 22.93
N ILE A 21 25.37 44.39 23.90
CA ILE A 21 24.25 44.46 24.86
C ILE A 21 23.72 45.90 24.90
N SER A 22 22.97 46.30 23.89
CA SER A 22 21.85 47.27 23.98
C SER A 22 21.36 47.63 22.58
N GLY A 23 20.21 47.09 22.23
CA GLY A 23 19.51 47.39 20.99
C GLY A 23 18.03 47.11 21.14
N GLU A 24 17.36 47.85 22.03
CA GLU A 24 15.89 47.92 22.08
C GLU A 24 15.36 48.65 20.84
N GLY A 25 15.19 47.90 19.75
CA GLY A 25 14.38 48.32 18.61
C GLY A 25 12.92 47.90 18.83
N LYS A 26 12.03 48.86 19.09
CA LYS A 26 10.57 48.66 19.09
C LYS A 26 10.10 48.11 17.73
N LYS A 27 9.92 46.79 17.61
CA LYS A 27 9.20 46.16 16.50
C LYS A 27 7.71 46.25 16.75
N LYS A 28 7.01 47.04 15.92
CA LYS A 28 5.55 46.99 15.78
C LYS A 28 5.15 45.54 15.50
N GLY A 29 4.28 44.99 16.36
CA GLY A 29 3.80 43.62 16.26
C GLY A 29 2.99 43.38 14.99
N ILE A 30 3.65 42.87 13.96
CA ILE A 30 2.98 42.03 12.97
C ILE A 30 2.79 40.71 13.70
N LYS A 31 1.54 40.39 14.05
CA LYS A 31 1.19 39.06 14.54
C LYS A 31 1.51 38.08 13.42
N GLU A 32 2.65 37.42 13.51
CA GLU A 32 2.85 36.14 12.83
C GLU A 32 1.62 35.27 13.15
N PRO A 33 1.02 34.61 12.14
CA PRO A 33 -0.02 33.65 12.43
C PRO A 33 0.57 32.64 13.40
N ARG A 34 0.01 32.57 14.61
CA ARG A 34 0.30 31.51 15.57
C ARG A 34 0.30 30.20 14.79
N SER A 35 1.46 29.64 14.53
CA SER A 35 1.56 28.24 14.19
C SER A 35 1.06 27.50 15.42
N LEU A 36 -0.23 27.14 15.42
CA LEU A 36 -0.75 26.13 16.32
C LEU A 36 0.07 24.87 16.02
N GLY A 37 1.14 24.68 16.79
CA GLY A 37 1.82 23.42 16.91
C GLY A 37 0.81 22.43 17.48
N VAL A 38 0.04 21.79 16.62
CA VAL A 38 -0.76 20.63 17.01
C VAL A 38 0.18 19.43 16.99
N SER A 39 1.08 19.37 17.97
CA SER A 39 1.66 18.09 18.39
C SER A 39 0.55 17.32 19.12
N GLY A 40 -0.34 16.69 18.35
CA GLY A 40 -1.54 16.06 18.89
C GLY A 40 -1.77 14.71 18.27
N LYS A 41 -2.18 13.73 19.10
CA LYS A 41 -2.87 12.54 18.60
C LYS A 41 -4.24 12.93 18.05
N CYS A 42 -4.78 12.10 17.17
CA CYS A 42 -6.13 12.31 16.65
C CYS A 42 -7.13 12.18 17.79
N LYS A 43 -8.26 12.91 17.70
CA LYS A 43 -9.21 12.96 18.81
C LYS A 43 -9.85 11.57 19.03
N PRO A 44 -9.82 11.00 20.25
CA PRO A 44 -10.35 9.65 20.52
C PRO A 44 -11.84 9.44 20.18
N ASN A 45 -12.61 10.53 20.13
CA ASN A 45 -14.04 10.53 19.81
C ASN A 45 -14.36 10.68 18.31
N ILE A 46 -13.33 10.73 17.46
CA ILE A 46 -13.47 10.74 16.00
C ILE A 46 -12.99 9.40 15.49
N MET A 47 -13.84 8.75 14.68
CA MET A 47 -13.47 7.57 13.92
C MET A 47 -13.29 7.96 12.46
N ALA A 48 -12.31 7.38 11.79
CA ALA A 48 -12.08 7.53 10.36
C ALA A 48 -12.28 6.20 9.66
N GLU A 49 -12.98 6.24 8.52
CA GLU A 49 -13.05 5.13 7.57
C GLU A 49 -12.04 5.38 6.45
N TYR A 50 -11.30 4.33 6.08
CA TYR A 50 -10.35 4.32 4.98
C TYR A 50 -10.70 3.23 3.99
N ASP A 51 -10.54 3.53 2.70
CA ASP A 51 -10.37 2.53 1.65
C ASP A 51 -8.86 2.27 1.50
N LEU A 52 -8.47 0.99 1.63
CA LEU A 52 -7.14 0.49 1.33
C LEU A 52 -7.21 -0.26 0.01
N THR A 53 -6.52 0.21 -1.01
CA THR A 53 -6.34 -0.50 -2.27
C THR A 53 -4.89 -0.94 -2.42
N PHE A 54 -4.67 -2.26 -2.45
CA PHE A 54 -3.39 -2.88 -2.75
C PHE A 54 -3.27 -3.12 -4.25
N TYR A 55 -2.12 -2.76 -4.82
CA TYR A 55 -1.79 -2.95 -6.22
C TYR A 55 -0.56 -3.85 -6.33
N GLY A 56 -0.75 -5.06 -6.83
CA GLY A 56 0.35 -5.94 -7.23
C GLY A 56 0.95 -5.45 -8.53
N GLU A 57 2.28 -5.30 -8.58
CA GLU A 57 3.03 -4.88 -9.76
C GLU A 57 4.21 -5.82 -10.05
N TRP A 58 4.14 -7.05 -9.54
CA TRP A 58 5.12 -8.10 -9.80
C TRP A 58 4.89 -8.64 -11.22
N THR A 59 5.58 -8.05 -12.18
CA THR A 59 5.47 -8.40 -13.60
C THR A 59 6.80 -8.92 -14.13
N TYR A 60 6.74 -9.74 -15.17
CA TYR A 60 7.94 -10.21 -15.88
C TYR A 60 8.81 -9.05 -16.39
N LEU A 61 8.21 -7.92 -16.77
CA LEU A 61 8.96 -6.74 -17.26
C LEU A 61 9.78 -6.08 -16.14
N LYS A 62 9.22 -5.95 -14.93
CA LYS A 62 9.94 -5.37 -13.78
C LYS A 62 10.90 -6.37 -13.12
N PHE A 63 10.50 -7.63 -13.05
CA PHE A 63 11.21 -8.72 -12.36
C PHE A 63 11.33 -9.96 -13.27
N PRO A 64 12.21 -9.93 -14.28
CA PRO A 64 12.33 -11.02 -15.25
C PRO A 64 12.99 -12.28 -14.68
N LYS A 65 13.86 -12.14 -13.66
CA LYS A 65 14.62 -13.26 -13.10
C LYS A 65 13.69 -14.25 -12.43
N MET A 66 13.66 -15.48 -12.96
CA MET A 66 12.89 -16.61 -12.42
C MET A 66 11.40 -16.31 -12.17
N TYR A 67 10.80 -15.40 -12.94
CA TYR A 67 9.40 -15.05 -12.78
C TYR A 67 8.49 -16.30 -12.85
N PRO A 68 7.75 -16.66 -11.78
CA PRO A 68 6.96 -17.89 -11.76
C PRO A 68 5.80 -17.83 -12.75
N ARG A 69 5.82 -18.70 -13.77
CA ARG A 69 4.74 -18.78 -14.78
C ARG A 69 3.77 -19.93 -14.55
N TYR A 70 4.18 -20.98 -13.83
CA TYR A 70 3.41 -22.20 -13.66
C TYR A 70 3.69 -22.86 -12.30
N ARG A 71 2.65 -23.48 -11.72
CA ARG A 71 2.68 -24.36 -10.53
C ARG A 71 3.40 -23.80 -9.27
N PRO A 72 2.85 -22.77 -8.62
CA PRO A 72 1.81 -21.85 -9.10
C PRO A 72 2.41 -20.68 -9.91
N PRO A 73 1.62 -19.99 -10.76
CA PRO A 73 2.04 -18.72 -11.33
C PRO A 73 2.23 -17.66 -10.24
N ALA A 74 3.00 -16.61 -10.55
CA ALA A 74 3.16 -15.44 -9.70
C ALA A 74 1.79 -14.85 -9.34
N GLN A 75 1.53 -14.71 -8.05
CA GLN A 75 0.25 -14.25 -7.49
C GLN A 75 0.47 -13.71 -6.06
N TRP A 76 -0.60 -13.21 -5.45
CA TRP A 76 -0.59 -12.64 -4.11
C TRP A 76 -1.62 -13.36 -3.23
N SER A 77 -1.28 -13.61 -1.97
CA SER A 77 -2.27 -14.09 -1.00
C SER A 77 -3.39 -13.07 -0.80
N LYS A 78 -4.41 -13.45 -0.01
CA LYS A 78 -5.29 -12.45 0.60
C LYS A 78 -4.46 -11.44 1.39
N LEU A 79 -4.94 -10.21 1.50
CA LEU A 79 -4.39 -9.23 2.45
C LEU A 79 -5.01 -9.49 3.81
N VAL A 80 -4.19 -9.48 4.86
CA VAL A 80 -4.67 -9.49 6.26
C VAL A 80 -4.16 -8.23 6.93
N GLY A 81 -5.06 -7.43 7.50
CA GLY A 81 -4.71 -6.16 8.13
C GLY A 81 -5.50 -5.87 9.39
N ARG A 82 -4.95 -4.94 10.17
CA ARG A 82 -5.45 -4.52 11.48
C ARG A 82 -5.27 -3.02 11.64
N SER A 83 -6.26 -2.36 12.24
CA SER A 83 -6.06 -1.04 12.85
C SER A 83 -5.88 -1.20 14.35
N HIS A 84 -4.89 -0.53 14.92
CA HIS A 84 -4.47 -0.81 16.30
C HIS A 84 -3.76 0.37 16.98
N ASP A 85 -3.52 0.25 18.27
CA ASP A 85 -2.66 1.15 19.04
C ASP A 85 -1.20 0.66 19.10
N ALA A 86 -0.35 1.34 19.88
CA ALA A 86 1.06 1.01 20.00
C ALA A 86 1.37 -0.25 20.83
N SER A 87 0.37 -0.86 21.49
CA SER A 87 0.56 -2.09 22.28
C SER A 87 0.55 -3.35 21.41
N TYR A 88 -0.03 -3.28 20.21
CA TYR A 88 -0.04 -4.38 19.24
C TYR A 88 1.05 -4.15 18.18
N ASN A 89 1.81 -5.21 17.89
CA ASN A 89 2.78 -5.26 16.81
C ASN A 89 2.48 -6.51 15.97
N MET A 90 2.06 -6.30 14.73
CA MET A 90 1.75 -7.41 13.81
C MET A 90 3.03 -8.08 13.30
N TRP A 91 4.02 -7.29 12.90
CA TRP A 91 5.36 -7.68 12.51
C TRP A 91 6.25 -6.42 12.47
N SER A 92 7.57 -6.57 12.56
CA SER A 92 8.51 -5.45 12.38
C SER A 92 9.84 -5.90 11.81
N VAL A 93 10.49 -5.06 11.01
CA VAL A 93 11.89 -5.28 10.60
C VAL A 93 12.77 -5.30 11.85
N ASP A 94 13.83 -6.11 11.83
CA ASP A 94 14.79 -6.34 12.92
C ASP A 94 14.24 -7.05 14.18
N SER A 95 13.00 -7.55 14.12
CA SER A 95 12.44 -8.47 15.13
C SER A 95 12.35 -9.91 14.62
N TYR A 96 12.01 -10.86 15.47
CA TYR A 96 11.71 -12.24 15.07
C TYR A 96 10.23 -12.39 14.70
N ALA A 97 9.92 -13.19 13.69
CA ALA A 97 8.55 -13.52 13.33
C ALA A 97 7.85 -14.29 14.46
N THR A 98 6.66 -13.86 14.83
CA THR A 98 5.78 -14.60 15.74
C THR A 98 5.14 -15.81 15.01
N PRO A 99 4.56 -16.79 15.73
CA PRO A 99 3.89 -17.92 15.08
C PRO A 99 2.82 -17.51 14.03
N PRO A 100 1.92 -16.53 14.29
CA PRO A 100 0.99 -16.06 13.27
C PRO A 100 1.66 -15.50 12.01
N VAL A 101 2.75 -14.76 12.18
CA VAL A 101 3.51 -14.17 11.07
C VAL A 101 4.16 -15.25 10.22
N ARG A 102 4.81 -16.24 10.87
CA ARG A 102 5.43 -17.39 10.21
C ARG A 102 4.40 -18.19 9.41
N SER A 103 3.31 -18.58 10.06
CA SER A 103 2.25 -19.39 9.46
C SER A 103 1.67 -18.72 8.21
N PHE A 104 1.43 -17.42 8.27
CA PHE A 104 0.96 -16.65 7.13
C PHE A 104 2.01 -16.48 6.04
N ALA A 105 3.25 -16.18 6.40
CA ALA A 105 4.31 -15.95 5.43
C ALA A 105 4.74 -17.22 4.69
N GLU A 106 4.70 -18.39 5.32
CA GLU A 106 5.02 -19.67 4.66
C GLU A 106 3.80 -20.19 3.85
N LYS A 107 2.59 -20.12 4.43
CA LYS A 107 1.41 -20.89 3.94
C LYS A 107 0.19 -20.06 3.55
N ALA A 108 0.24 -18.74 3.75
CA ALA A 108 -0.92 -17.84 3.65
C ALA A 108 -2.09 -18.21 4.60
N ASP A 109 -1.80 -18.93 5.69
CA ASP A 109 -2.77 -19.25 6.73
C ASP A 109 -2.92 -18.08 7.71
N SER A 110 -4.14 -17.57 7.86
CA SER A 110 -4.44 -16.46 8.79
C SER A 110 -5.13 -16.90 10.08
N SER A 111 -5.38 -18.20 10.27
CA SER A 111 -6.15 -18.70 11.40
C SER A 111 -5.55 -18.29 12.75
N GLU A 112 -4.22 -18.28 12.85
CA GLU A 112 -3.50 -17.83 14.04
C GLU A 112 -3.64 -16.31 14.30
N TYR A 113 -3.67 -15.48 13.25
CA TYR A 113 -3.97 -14.04 13.41
C TYR A 113 -5.39 -13.81 13.92
N ASP A 114 -6.34 -14.66 13.54
CA ASP A 114 -7.74 -14.52 13.97
C ASP A 114 -7.92 -14.99 15.43
N GLN A 115 -7.11 -15.93 15.90
CA GLN A 115 -7.03 -16.33 17.31
C GLN A 115 -6.35 -15.27 18.17
N GLU A 116 -5.26 -14.66 17.67
CA GLU A 116 -4.47 -13.66 18.39
C GLU A 116 -5.32 -12.42 18.78
N VAL A 117 -6.25 -12.01 17.91
CA VAL A 117 -7.10 -10.82 18.13
C VAL A 117 -7.84 -10.88 19.46
N GLN A 118 -8.23 -12.06 19.94
CA GLN A 118 -8.96 -12.22 21.20
C GLN A 118 -8.13 -11.84 22.43
N ALA A 119 -6.79 -11.86 22.32
CA ALA A 119 -5.88 -11.52 23.40
C ALA A 119 -5.56 -10.02 23.49
N TYR A 120 -5.76 -9.25 22.41
CA TYR A 120 -5.30 -7.86 22.33
C TYR A 120 -6.44 -6.85 22.32
N LYS A 121 -6.55 -6.09 23.42
CA LYS A 121 -7.46 -4.93 23.53
C LYS A 121 -7.02 -3.70 22.72
N GLY A 122 -5.86 -3.78 22.07
CA GLY A 122 -5.26 -2.70 21.30
C GLY A 122 -5.73 -2.64 19.85
N ILE A 123 -6.48 -3.63 19.39
CA ILE A 123 -6.95 -3.76 18.00
C ILE A 123 -8.36 -3.17 17.89
N LEU A 124 -8.63 -2.33 16.89
CA LEU A 124 -9.97 -1.77 16.66
C LEU A 124 -10.73 -2.57 15.59
N ASP A 125 -10.07 -2.80 14.46
CA ASP A 125 -10.68 -3.41 13.29
C ASP A 125 -9.76 -4.48 12.71
N THR A 126 -10.40 -5.53 12.20
CA THR A 126 -9.75 -6.69 11.58
C THR A 126 -10.34 -6.89 10.21
N PHE A 127 -9.51 -6.78 9.18
CA PHE A 127 -10.01 -6.76 7.81
C PHE A 127 -9.13 -7.59 6.88
N THR A 128 -9.73 -8.05 5.79
CA THR A 128 -9.05 -8.81 4.74
C THR A 128 -9.49 -8.35 3.36
N ALA A 129 -8.57 -8.32 2.41
CA ALA A 129 -8.89 -8.13 0.99
C ALA A 129 -8.65 -9.43 0.22
N ALA A 130 -9.39 -9.66 -0.86
CA ALA A 130 -9.29 -10.86 -1.67
C ALA A 130 -7.88 -11.06 -2.24
N SER A 131 -7.48 -12.32 -2.46
CA SER A 131 -6.23 -12.67 -3.14
C SER A 131 -6.21 -12.20 -4.59
N ILE A 132 -5.02 -11.94 -5.13
CA ILE A 132 -4.85 -11.57 -6.54
C ILE A 132 -4.19 -12.76 -7.25
N PRO A 133 -4.89 -13.47 -8.17
CA PRO A 133 -4.41 -14.71 -8.80
C PRO A 133 -3.36 -14.50 -9.90
N SER A 134 -2.71 -13.34 -9.92
CA SER A 134 -1.72 -12.92 -10.91
C SER A 134 -0.71 -11.93 -10.29
N GLY A 135 0.50 -11.85 -10.85
CA GLY A 135 1.55 -10.99 -10.33
C GLY A 135 1.22 -9.50 -10.41
N ALA A 136 0.39 -9.11 -11.39
CA ALA A 136 -0.24 -7.79 -11.45
C ALA A 136 -1.74 -7.86 -11.21
N GLY A 137 -2.28 -6.89 -10.49
CA GLY A 137 -3.70 -6.78 -10.20
C GLY A 137 -3.95 -5.86 -9.02
N ARG A 138 -5.19 -5.79 -8.56
CA ARG A 138 -5.54 -5.00 -7.38
C ARG A 138 -6.61 -5.66 -6.55
N SER A 139 -6.63 -5.33 -5.27
CA SER A 139 -7.64 -5.74 -4.30
C SER A 139 -7.86 -4.61 -3.31
N SER A 140 -9.09 -4.39 -2.86
CA SER A 140 -9.41 -3.31 -1.94
C SER A 140 -10.27 -3.76 -0.77
N VAL A 141 -10.19 -3.01 0.32
CA VAL A 141 -10.93 -3.25 1.55
C VAL A 141 -11.13 -1.95 2.31
N HIS A 142 -12.30 -1.80 2.94
CA HIS A 142 -12.56 -0.71 3.86
C HIS A 142 -12.21 -1.13 5.29
N PHE A 143 -11.67 -0.20 6.07
CA PHE A 143 -11.40 -0.42 7.49
C PHE A 143 -11.60 0.85 8.32
N LEU A 144 -11.72 0.68 9.62
CA LEU A 144 -11.93 1.74 10.59
C LEU A 144 -10.69 1.98 11.46
N ALA A 145 -10.42 3.23 11.77
CA ALA A 145 -9.40 3.65 12.74
C ALA A 145 -9.97 4.73 13.67
N ASP A 146 -9.47 4.81 14.91
CA ASP A 146 -9.87 5.87 15.84
C ASP A 146 -8.65 6.58 16.46
N GLY A 147 -8.89 7.69 17.17
CA GLY A 147 -7.80 8.49 17.74
C GLY A 147 -6.92 7.78 18.78
N LEU A 148 -7.33 6.62 19.29
CA LEU A 148 -6.52 5.77 20.17
C LEU A 148 -5.77 4.70 19.38
N ARG A 149 -6.40 4.16 18.34
CA ARG A 149 -5.94 3.06 17.50
C ARG A 149 -5.78 3.55 16.06
N SER A 150 -4.84 4.47 15.87
CA SER A 150 -4.57 5.14 14.58
C SER A 150 -3.52 4.45 13.72
N LYS A 151 -2.89 3.38 14.23
CA LYS A 151 -1.87 2.64 13.49
C LYS A 151 -2.51 1.61 12.59
N LEU A 152 -1.89 1.41 11.42
CA LEU A 152 -2.24 0.41 10.44
C LEU A 152 -1.07 -0.57 10.28
N SER A 153 -1.37 -1.86 10.40
CA SER A 153 -0.48 -2.92 9.94
C SER A 153 -1.23 -3.87 9.00
N PHE A 154 -0.56 -4.34 7.95
CA PHE A 154 -1.07 -5.42 7.11
C PHE A 154 0.07 -6.22 6.49
N VAL A 155 -0.28 -7.40 5.99
CA VAL A 155 0.64 -8.32 5.33
C VAL A 155 -0.04 -8.99 4.13
N VAL A 156 0.76 -9.26 3.09
CA VAL A 156 0.41 -10.02 1.89
C VAL A 156 1.59 -10.93 1.55
N LYS A 157 1.38 -12.25 1.46
CA LYS A 157 2.42 -13.20 1.02
C LYS A 157 2.60 -13.11 -0.50
N ILE A 158 3.87 -13.10 -0.93
CA ILE A 158 4.29 -13.30 -2.31
C ILE A 158 4.16 -14.79 -2.64
N ILE A 159 3.44 -15.17 -3.69
CA ILE A 159 3.21 -16.59 -4.02
C ILE A 159 3.70 -16.89 -5.45
N PRO A 160 4.54 -17.92 -5.66
CA PRO A 160 5.21 -18.73 -4.63
C PRO A 160 6.40 -17.99 -4.01
N SER A 161 6.69 -18.29 -2.75
CA SER A 161 7.90 -17.88 -2.05
C SER A 161 8.12 -18.81 -0.85
N PRO A 162 9.35 -18.91 -0.33
CA PRO A 162 9.63 -19.60 0.94
C PRO A 162 8.83 -18.96 2.07
N ASP A 163 9.17 -17.72 2.41
CA ASP A 163 8.53 -16.94 3.47
C ASP A 163 8.57 -15.44 3.15
N TRP A 164 8.29 -15.04 1.91
CA TRP A 164 8.39 -13.62 1.54
C TRP A 164 7.03 -12.92 1.55
N ILE A 165 6.99 -11.73 2.13
CA ILE A 165 5.80 -10.88 2.22
C ILE A 165 6.06 -9.49 1.63
N VAL A 166 4.98 -8.74 1.46
CA VAL A 166 4.97 -7.28 1.43
C VAL A 166 3.95 -6.78 2.45
N GLY A 167 4.10 -5.54 2.95
CA GLY A 167 3.12 -4.97 3.86
C GLY A 167 3.55 -3.63 4.44
N LEU A 168 2.68 -3.06 5.27
CA LEU A 168 3.03 -1.96 6.17
C LEU A 168 2.97 -2.42 7.62
N SER A 169 3.89 -1.92 8.44
CA SER A 169 3.90 -2.13 9.88
C SER A 169 3.74 -0.80 10.61
N SER A 170 2.79 -0.77 11.54
CA SER A 170 2.59 0.31 12.53
C SER A 170 2.50 1.73 11.95
N PHE A 171 2.04 1.86 10.70
CA PHE A 171 1.94 3.13 9.97
C PHE A 171 0.88 4.03 10.61
N ASP A 172 1.23 5.25 10.99
CA ASP A 172 0.28 6.15 11.66
C ASP A 172 -0.57 6.94 10.65
N LEU A 173 -1.86 6.64 10.64
CA LEU A 173 -2.87 7.35 9.84
C LEU A 173 -3.17 8.74 10.40
N CYS A 174 -2.76 9.01 11.64
CA CYS A 174 -2.85 10.32 12.25
C CYS A 174 -1.52 11.08 12.10
N ASP A 175 -1.61 12.33 11.64
CA ASP A 175 -0.47 13.25 11.59
C ASP A 175 -0.85 14.59 12.18
N LYS A 176 -0.14 15.03 13.23
CA LYS A 176 -0.32 16.34 13.85
C LYS A 176 -1.80 16.65 14.16
N GLY A 177 -2.49 15.67 14.75
CA GLY A 177 -3.87 15.74 15.19
C GLY A 177 -4.91 15.63 14.08
N ARG A 178 -4.50 15.30 12.84
CA ARG A 178 -5.36 15.21 11.67
C ARG A 178 -5.20 13.87 10.98
N TRP A 179 -6.33 13.30 10.55
CA TRP A 179 -6.34 12.09 9.73
C TRP A 179 -5.78 12.36 8.34
N ARG A 180 -4.76 11.60 7.92
CA ARG A 180 -4.18 11.66 6.57
C ARG A 180 -5.28 11.38 5.53
N LYS A 181 -5.42 12.24 4.53
CA LYS A 181 -6.54 12.14 3.56
C LYS A 181 -6.28 11.09 2.48
N LYS A 182 -5.11 11.18 1.82
CA LYS A 182 -4.65 10.20 0.84
C LYS A 182 -3.19 9.89 1.11
N VAL A 183 -2.84 8.61 1.12
CA VAL A 183 -1.48 8.10 1.30
C VAL A 183 -1.21 7.12 0.17
N ASN A 184 -0.05 7.22 -0.48
CA ASN A 184 0.45 6.20 -1.39
C ASN A 184 1.81 5.73 -0.85
N VAL A 185 1.97 4.42 -0.67
CA VAL A 185 3.22 3.82 -0.16
C VAL A 185 3.69 2.72 -1.10
N ASP A 186 4.92 2.85 -1.59
CA ASP A 186 5.59 1.79 -2.34
C ASP A 186 6.00 0.66 -1.40
N LEU A 187 5.85 -0.59 -1.87
CA LEU A 187 6.12 -1.79 -1.10
C LEU A 187 7.23 -2.61 -1.76
N PHE A 188 8.08 -3.18 -0.91
CA PHE A 188 9.24 -3.99 -1.27
C PHE A 188 9.18 -5.36 -0.59
N PRO A 189 9.78 -6.40 -1.18
CA PRO A 189 9.79 -7.74 -0.61
C PRO A 189 10.49 -7.76 0.75
N ILE A 190 9.93 -8.51 1.69
CA ILE A 190 10.43 -8.70 3.05
C ILE A 190 10.53 -10.20 3.30
N ASP A 191 11.66 -10.61 3.86
CA ASP A 191 11.93 -11.96 4.34
C ASP A 191 11.66 -11.98 5.86
N ILE A 192 10.93 -12.99 6.35
CA ILE A 192 10.56 -13.07 7.78
C ILE A 192 11.52 -13.94 8.60
N GLY A 193 12.53 -14.53 7.95
CA GLY A 193 13.63 -15.24 8.59
C GLY A 193 13.29 -16.64 9.08
N THR A 194 12.30 -17.28 8.47
CA THR A 194 11.74 -18.58 8.89
C THR A 194 12.05 -19.73 7.93
N ASP A 195 12.37 -19.42 6.67
CA ASP A 195 12.82 -20.37 5.65
C ASP A 195 14.02 -19.80 4.88
N GLN A 196 15.02 -20.64 4.57
CA GLN A 196 16.28 -20.27 3.92
C GLN A 196 16.24 -20.40 2.40
N GLY A 197 15.09 -20.71 1.81
CA GLY A 197 14.91 -20.80 0.37
C GLY A 197 15.35 -19.52 -0.34
N LEU A 198 16.21 -19.65 -1.36
CA LEU A 198 16.73 -18.48 -2.09
C LEU A 198 15.86 -18.11 -3.30
N THR A 199 14.99 -19.00 -3.75
CA THR A 199 14.19 -18.83 -4.97
C THR A 199 12.70 -18.95 -4.67
N PHE A 200 11.87 -18.37 -5.54
CA PHE A 200 10.39 -18.40 -5.41
C PHE A 200 9.83 -19.81 -5.19
N SER A 201 10.43 -20.81 -5.82
CA SER A 201 9.98 -22.21 -5.80
C SER A 201 10.96 -23.13 -5.08
N SER A 202 11.79 -22.61 -4.17
CA SER A 202 12.67 -23.43 -3.34
C SER A 202 11.82 -24.40 -2.49
N PRO A 203 12.28 -25.66 -2.30
CA PRO A 203 11.70 -26.53 -1.29
C PRO A 203 11.80 -25.88 0.08
N ASN A 204 10.86 -26.20 0.97
CA ASN A 204 10.86 -25.73 2.35
C ASN A 204 12.16 -26.13 3.06
N TRP A 205 12.90 -25.14 3.56
CA TRP A 205 14.16 -25.30 4.28
C TRP A 205 14.16 -24.38 5.51
N PRO A 206 13.68 -24.86 6.67
CA PRO A 206 13.50 -24.02 7.84
C PRO A 206 14.81 -23.33 8.30
N SER A 207 14.70 -22.07 8.71
CA SER A 207 15.78 -21.33 9.36
C SER A 207 15.93 -21.76 10.82
N ASP A 208 17.11 -22.28 11.17
CA ASP A 208 17.46 -22.67 12.54
C ASP A 208 18.91 -22.24 12.86
N PRO A 209 19.13 -21.25 13.75
CA PRO A 209 18.10 -20.48 14.45
C PRO A 209 17.31 -19.57 13.49
N GLN A 210 16.10 -19.18 13.91
CA GLN A 210 15.29 -18.20 13.17
C GLN A 210 16.07 -16.89 12.97
N GLU A 211 16.02 -16.34 11.76
CA GLU A 211 16.60 -15.03 11.46
C GLU A 211 15.63 -13.89 11.79
N LYS A 212 16.16 -12.68 11.87
CA LYS A 212 15.34 -11.48 12.03
C LYS A 212 14.69 -11.10 10.71
N ILE A 213 13.48 -10.56 10.77
CA ILE A 213 12.77 -9.99 9.64
C ILE A 213 13.62 -8.89 8.99
N TYR A 214 13.79 -8.94 7.67
CA TYR A 214 14.53 -7.93 6.94
C TYR A 214 13.90 -7.64 5.57
N GLN A 215 14.08 -6.41 5.08
CA GLN A 215 13.70 -6.08 3.71
C GLN A 215 14.69 -6.68 2.73
N ILE A 216 14.19 -7.43 1.74
CA ILE A 216 14.99 -7.92 0.63
C ILE A 216 15.32 -6.74 -0.29
N ASP A 217 16.60 -6.61 -0.64
CA ASP A 217 17.09 -5.58 -1.55
C ASP A 217 17.96 -6.23 -2.66
N VAL A 218 18.59 -5.40 -3.50
CA VAL A 218 19.42 -5.88 -4.62
C VAL A 218 20.64 -6.70 -4.17
N ASN A 219 21.08 -6.53 -2.92
CA ASN A 219 22.27 -7.13 -2.33
C ASN A 219 21.97 -8.06 -1.15
N ARG A 220 20.72 -8.19 -0.71
CA ARG A 220 20.35 -9.03 0.43
C ARG A 220 19.13 -9.91 0.09
N PRO A 221 19.27 -11.25 0.07
CA PRO A 221 20.51 -12.01 0.28
C PRO A 221 21.49 -11.87 -0.90
N ASN A 222 22.79 -11.73 -0.60
CA ASN A 222 23.86 -11.59 -1.59
C ASN A 222 24.23 -12.95 -2.20
N HIS A 223 23.33 -13.50 -3.01
CA HIS A 223 23.56 -14.79 -3.65
C HIS A 223 23.02 -14.78 -5.09
N THR A 224 23.81 -15.29 -6.03
CA THR A 224 23.47 -15.28 -7.47
C THR A 224 22.17 -16.03 -7.77
N ALA A 225 21.88 -17.10 -7.02
CA ALA A 225 20.62 -17.84 -7.11
C ALA A 225 19.42 -17.09 -6.53
N SER A 226 19.59 -16.03 -5.73
CA SER A 226 18.46 -15.32 -5.12
C SER A 226 17.54 -14.72 -6.18
N SER A 227 16.22 -14.91 -6.01
CA SER A 227 15.19 -14.40 -6.92
C SER A 227 15.25 -12.89 -7.13
N PHE A 228 15.62 -12.13 -6.10
CA PHE A 228 15.67 -10.68 -6.13
C PHE A 228 17.09 -10.12 -6.27
N TYR A 229 18.09 -10.96 -6.51
CA TYR A 229 19.46 -10.50 -6.76
C TYR A 229 19.62 -10.00 -8.21
N TYR A 230 19.63 -8.67 -8.35
CA TYR A 230 19.81 -7.92 -9.60
C TYR A 230 21.03 -6.99 -9.47
N PRO A 231 22.26 -7.51 -9.64
CA PRO A 231 23.49 -6.74 -9.37
C PRO A 231 23.67 -5.52 -10.27
N GLU A 232 22.98 -5.48 -11.41
CA GLU A 232 22.96 -4.35 -12.33
C GLU A 232 22.06 -3.19 -11.88
N LYS A 233 21.17 -3.43 -10.92
CA LYS A 233 20.23 -2.43 -10.42
C LYS A 233 20.76 -1.78 -9.14
N LYS A 234 20.58 -0.46 -9.03
CA LYS A 234 20.87 0.28 -7.79
C LYS A 234 19.85 -0.01 -6.70
N LEU A 235 18.59 -0.16 -7.09
CA LEU A 235 17.43 -0.41 -6.23
C LEU A 235 16.48 -1.36 -6.97
N LEU A 236 15.72 -2.16 -6.21
CA LEU A 236 14.62 -2.92 -6.78
C LEU A 236 13.53 -1.93 -7.24
N PRO A 237 12.87 -2.17 -8.38
CA PRO A 237 11.59 -1.53 -8.65
C PRO A 237 10.61 -1.85 -7.52
N ARG A 238 9.60 -1.01 -7.29
CA ARG A 238 8.51 -1.40 -6.40
C ARG A 238 7.81 -2.65 -6.94
N ILE A 239 7.57 -3.63 -6.06
CA ILE A 239 6.89 -4.87 -6.42
C ILE A 239 5.38 -4.76 -6.23
N ALA A 240 4.95 -3.86 -5.35
CA ALA A 240 3.57 -3.50 -5.12
C ALA A 240 3.51 -2.05 -4.58
N HIS A 241 2.31 -1.50 -4.50
CA HIS A 241 2.06 -0.29 -3.71
C HIS A 241 0.68 -0.36 -3.07
N VAL A 242 0.45 0.48 -2.07
CA VAL A 242 -0.85 0.62 -1.43
C VAL A 242 -1.31 2.07 -1.49
N GLU A 243 -2.58 2.28 -1.83
CA GLU A 243 -3.26 3.56 -1.69
C GLU A 243 -4.23 3.50 -0.51
N LEU A 244 -4.12 4.45 0.41
CA LEU A 244 -5.06 4.65 1.52
C LEU A 244 -5.81 5.95 1.29
N THR A 245 -7.13 5.87 1.16
CA THR A 245 -7.98 7.05 0.97
C THR A 245 -8.99 7.14 2.10
N LYS A 246 -8.96 8.24 2.86
CA LYS A 246 -9.96 8.50 3.89
C LYS A 246 -11.31 8.77 3.23
N VAL A 247 -12.28 7.91 3.54
CA VAL A 247 -13.63 7.94 2.97
C VAL A 247 -14.55 8.85 3.78
N ALA A 248 -14.46 8.81 5.11
CA ALA A 248 -15.32 9.60 5.99
C ALA A 248 -14.71 9.76 7.39
N GLU A 249 -15.12 10.81 8.09
CA GLU A 249 -14.97 10.92 9.54
C GLU A 249 -16.34 10.87 10.21
N PHE A 250 -16.42 10.10 11.29
CA PHE A 250 -17.60 9.93 12.13
C PHE A 250 -17.33 10.52 13.51
N LYS A 251 -18.17 11.47 13.91
CA LYS A 251 -18.08 12.15 15.20
C LYS A 251 -19.40 12.02 15.96
N LYS A 252 -19.31 11.65 17.24
CA LYS A 252 -20.47 11.64 18.13
C LYS A 252 -20.90 13.07 18.45
N LYS A 253 -22.19 13.39 18.24
CA LYS A 253 -22.81 14.66 18.64
C LYS A 253 -24.10 14.38 19.42
N GLY A 254 -23.98 14.22 20.74
CA GLY A 254 -25.12 13.81 21.59
C GLY A 254 -25.58 12.39 21.26
N LYS A 255 -26.85 12.24 20.82
CA LYS A 255 -27.44 10.97 20.35
C LYS A 255 -27.27 10.72 18.85
N THR A 256 -26.82 11.71 18.08
CA THR A 256 -26.70 11.63 16.62
C THR A 256 -25.24 11.55 16.17
N MET A 257 -25.03 11.15 14.92
CA MET A 257 -23.72 11.04 14.29
C MET A 257 -23.55 12.15 13.26
N GLU A 258 -22.43 12.87 13.34
CA GLU A 258 -22.01 13.84 12.34
C GLU A 258 -21.02 13.15 11.39
N ILE A 259 -21.33 13.18 10.09
CA ILE A 259 -20.51 12.57 9.04
C ILE A 259 -19.89 13.70 8.23
N SER A 260 -18.57 13.74 8.18
CA SER A 260 -17.84 14.67 7.32
C SER A 260 -17.32 13.91 6.09
N PRO A 261 -17.84 14.17 4.88
CA PRO A 261 -17.26 13.63 3.65
C PRO A 261 -15.85 14.20 3.44
N PRO A 262 -15.01 13.58 2.58
CA PRO A 262 -13.67 14.07 2.33
C PRO A 262 -13.76 15.44 1.64
N VAL A 263 -13.37 16.51 2.34
CA VAL A 263 -13.11 17.81 1.69
C VAL A 263 -11.78 17.65 0.94
N GLU A 264 -11.84 17.60 -0.40
CA GLU A 264 -10.76 17.51 -1.43
C GLU A 264 -9.33 17.04 -1.03
N PRO A 265 -8.68 16.19 -1.86
CA PRO A 265 -7.49 15.45 -1.47
C PRO A 265 -6.25 16.34 -1.29
N ASN A 266 -5.60 16.23 -0.12
CA ASN A 266 -4.16 16.45 0.01
C ASN A 266 -3.50 15.08 -0.21
N VAL A 267 -2.74 14.93 -1.29
CA VAL A 267 -2.00 13.68 -1.58
C VAL A 267 -0.65 13.74 -0.88
N VAL A 268 -0.32 12.74 -0.05
CA VAL A 268 1.01 12.54 0.52
C VAL A 268 1.58 11.25 -0.05
N TYR A 269 2.71 11.35 -0.76
CA TYR A 269 3.46 10.21 -1.28
C TYR A 269 4.54 9.81 -0.28
N PHE A 270 4.72 8.51 -0.07
CA PHE A 270 5.86 7.93 0.64
C PHE A 270 6.51 6.89 -0.28
N GLY A 271 7.66 7.25 -0.86
CA GLY A 271 8.51 6.38 -1.67
C GLY A 271 9.94 6.88 -1.59
N ASP A 272 10.92 5.97 -1.60
CA ASP A 272 12.32 6.35 -1.61
C ASP A 272 12.63 7.06 -2.95
N ASN A 273 12.95 8.36 -2.82
CA ASN A 273 13.48 9.30 -3.82
C ASN A 273 12.50 10.14 -4.66
N ASP A 274 12.35 11.38 -4.17
CA ASP A 274 12.20 12.64 -4.89
C ASP A 274 13.26 12.88 -6.00
N MET A 275 13.38 12.00 -7.01
CA MET A 275 14.34 12.23 -8.12
C MET A 275 13.78 12.10 -9.55
N GLU A 276 12.53 11.67 -9.76
CA GLU A 276 11.93 11.62 -11.12
C GLU A 276 10.77 12.60 -11.34
N ALA A 277 10.34 13.36 -10.33
CA ALA A 277 9.22 14.29 -10.46
C ALA A 277 9.57 15.66 -11.09
N ARG A 278 10.81 15.87 -11.55
CA ARG A 278 11.25 17.16 -12.13
C ARG A 278 11.26 17.23 -13.67
N ASP A 279 11.20 16.11 -14.38
CA ASP A 279 11.39 16.13 -15.85
C ASP A 279 10.11 16.02 -16.71
N ILE A 280 8.93 15.89 -16.10
CA ILE A 280 7.66 15.83 -16.85
C ILE A 280 6.98 17.22 -16.98
N LYS A 281 7.40 18.22 -16.19
CA LYS A 281 6.80 19.57 -16.24
C LYS A 281 7.36 20.47 -17.35
N SER A 282 8.42 20.08 -18.04
CA SER A 282 9.01 20.89 -19.12
C SER A 282 8.55 20.50 -20.53
N ALA A 283 7.71 19.47 -20.67
CA ALA A 283 7.22 19.00 -21.98
C ALA A 283 5.72 19.28 -22.24
N VAL A 284 4.98 19.83 -21.28
CA VAL A 284 3.52 20.07 -21.40
C VAL A 284 3.17 21.55 -21.61
N VAL A 285 4.14 22.45 -21.53
CA VAL A 285 3.96 23.87 -21.91
C VAL A 285 4.78 24.11 -23.16
N ASN A 286 4.23 23.76 -24.32
CA ASN A 286 4.45 24.38 -25.63
C ASN A 286 3.75 23.51 -26.67
N ASN A 287 2.47 23.80 -26.92
CA ASN A 287 1.90 23.94 -28.27
C ASN A 287 0.37 23.99 -28.17
N GLU A 288 -0.16 25.20 -27.95
CA GLU A 288 -1.48 25.52 -28.46
C GLU A 288 -1.37 26.04 -29.89
N THR A 289 -2.21 25.45 -30.74
CA THR A 289 -2.89 26.01 -31.91
C THR A 289 -2.07 26.47 -33.12
N GLN A 290 -2.27 25.75 -34.24
CA GLN A 290 -2.71 26.39 -35.48
C GLN A 290 -3.60 25.42 -36.29
N ALA A 291 -4.81 25.89 -36.59
CA ALA A 291 -5.82 25.20 -37.39
C ALA A 291 -5.60 25.49 -38.88
N VAL A 292 -5.67 24.48 -39.75
CA VAL A 292 -5.88 24.66 -41.20
C VAL A 292 -6.78 23.56 -41.77
N THR A 293 -7.96 24.00 -42.19
CA THR A 293 -8.93 23.54 -43.20
C THR A 293 -8.90 22.12 -43.78
N LYS A 294 -10.11 21.52 -43.81
CA LYS A 294 -10.54 20.44 -44.71
C LYS A 294 -10.24 20.76 -46.18
N LYS A 295 -9.64 19.80 -46.90
CA LYS A 295 -10.12 19.35 -48.22
C LYS A 295 -9.43 18.06 -48.68
N ASP A 296 -10.23 17.30 -49.42
CA ASP A 296 -9.92 16.25 -50.39
C ASP A 296 -9.80 14.79 -49.91
N ALA A 297 -10.76 14.02 -50.45
CA ALA A 297 -10.89 12.59 -50.38
C ALA A 297 -9.87 11.90 -51.30
N GLY A 298 -9.32 10.77 -50.85
CA GLY A 298 -8.46 9.92 -51.68
C GLY A 298 -8.07 8.62 -50.98
N LYS A 299 -8.82 7.55 -51.29
CA LYS A 299 -8.42 6.14 -51.47
C LYS A 299 -7.39 5.50 -50.52
N ASN A 300 -7.90 4.51 -49.78
CA ASN A 300 -7.37 3.16 -49.53
C ASN A 300 -5.86 2.97 -49.40
N ASP A 301 -5.41 2.70 -48.17
CA ASP A 301 -4.32 1.75 -47.88
C ASP A 301 -4.62 1.06 -46.54
N ILE A 302 -5.41 -0.02 -46.60
CA ILE A 302 -5.52 -0.98 -45.51
C ILE A 302 -4.37 -1.95 -45.74
N ALA A 303 -3.30 -1.83 -44.94
CA ALA A 303 -2.22 -2.80 -44.97
C ALA A 303 -2.78 -4.19 -44.68
N ALA A 304 -2.63 -5.09 -45.66
CA ALA A 304 -3.01 -6.48 -45.54
C ALA A 304 -2.25 -7.11 -44.36
N LEU A 305 -3.00 -7.55 -43.35
CA LEU A 305 -2.49 -8.46 -42.33
C LEU A 305 -2.15 -9.77 -43.02
N ASP A 306 -0.92 -10.26 -42.84
CA ASP A 306 -0.45 -11.53 -43.38
C ASP A 306 -1.39 -12.68 -43.00
N GLU A 307 -1.83 -13.48 -43.98
CA GLU A 307 -2.77 -14.60 -43.79
C GLU A 307 -2.25 -15.61 -42.77
N ALA A 308 -0.92 -15.73 -42.60
CA ALA A 308 -0.31 -16.59 -41.59
C ALA A 308 -0.58 -16.11 -40.14
N SER A 309 -0.69 -14.80 -39.91
CA SER A 309 -0.94 -14.23 -38.58
C SER A 309 -2.39 -14.36 -38.11
N VAL A 310 -3.33 -14.40 -39.06
CA VAL A 310 -4.77 -14.59 -38.79
C VAL A 310 -5.05 -16.05 -38.44
N ILE A 311 -4.36 -16.99 -39.09
CA ILE A 311 -4.50 -18.43 -38.81
C ILE A 311 -3.95 -18.80 -37.43
N ASP A 312 -2.84 -18.19 -36.99
CA ASP A 312 -2.30 -18.41 -35.63
C ASP A 312 -3.22 -17.82 -34.55
N ALA A 313 -3.81 -16.64 -34.79
CA ALA A 313 -4.82 -16.06 -33.90
C ALA A 313 -6.14 -16.86 -33.85
N LEU A 314 -6.57 -17.46 -34.97
CA LEU A 314 -7.77 -18.33 -35.02
C LEU A 314 -7.53 -19.70 -34.37
N LEU A 315 -6.32 -20.27 -34.47
CA LEU A 315 -5.97 -21.55 -33.85
C LEU A 315 -5.82 -21.44 -32.33
N VAL A 316 -5.45 -20.27 -31.80
CA VAL A 316 -5.43 -19.99 -30.36
C VAL A 316 -6.85 -19.84 -29.80
N ALA A 317 -7.81 -19.33 -30.57
CA ALA A 317 -9.18 -19.09 -30.12
C ALA A 317 -10.01 -20.37 -29.91
N ASP A 318 -9.76 -21.45 -30.67
CA ASP A 318 -10.52 -22.71 -30.58
C ASP A 318 -10.12 -23.59 -29.36
N ASN A 319 -9.11 -23.16 -28.60
CA ASN A 319 -8.57 -23.87 -27.43
C ASN A 319 -8.79 -23.15 -26.09
N MET A 320 -9.44 -21.98 -26.08
CA MET A 320 -9.71 -21.22 -24.85
C MET A 320 -11.12 -21.44 -24.31
N CYS A 321 -11.27 -21.33 -22.99
CA CYS A 321 -12.57 -21.38 -22.34
C CYS A 321 -13.34 -20.07 -22.58
N ILE A 322 -14.52 -20.17 -23.20
CA ILE A 322 -15.42 -19.02 -23.39
C ILE A 322 -16.40 -18.99 -22.22
N VAL A 323 -16.52 -17.84 -21.57
CA VAL A 323 -17.41 -17.61 -20.42
C VAL A 323 -18.44 -16.53 -20.75
N SER A 324 -19.60 -16.56 -20.09
CA SER A 324 -20.65 -15.57 -20.27
C SER A 324 -20.25 -14.19 -19.73
N GLU A 325 -21.06 -13.18 -20.05
CA GLU A 325 -21.05 -11.95 -19.28
C GLU A 325 -21.40 -12.24 -17.81
N TRP A 326 -20.96 -11.32 -16.95
CA TRP A 326 -21.27 -11.37 -15.53
C TRP A 326 -22.75 -11.10 -15.27
N GLY A 327 -23.35 -11.89 -14.37
CA GLY A 327 -24.66 -11.61 -13.82
C GLY A 327 -24.68 -10.35 -12.95
N GLN A 328 -25.88 -10.00 -12.47
CA GLN A 328 -26.03 -8.92 -11.50
C GLN A 328 -25.39 -9.29 -10.16
N TRP A 329 -24.96 -8.26 -9.44
CA TRP A 329 -24.49 -8.44 -8.07
C TRP A 329 -25.65 -8.78 -7.13
N THR A 330 -25.42 -9.67 -6.18
CA THR A 330 -26.37 -9.95 -5.10
C THR A 330 -26.59 -8.71 -4.23
N ALA A 331 -27.67 -8.72 -3.44
CA ALA A 331 -27.84 -7.75 -2.37
C ALA A 331 -26.62 -7.81 -1.41
N CYS A 332 -26.32 -6.66 -0.80
CA CYS A 332 -25.24 -6.58 0.17
C CYS A 332 -25.57 -7.41 1.41
N SER A 333 -24.63 -8.23 1.88
CA SER A 333 -24.84 -9.10 3.05
C SER A 333 -25.08 -8.33 4.36
N LYS A 334 -24.82 -7.02 4.38
CA LYS A 334 -25.04 -6.12 5.51
C LYS A 334 -25.82 -4.89 5.07
N THR A 335 -26.83 -4.53 5.88
CA THR A 335 -27.62 -3.29 5.70
C THR A 335 -26.96 -2.08 6.36
N CYS A 336 -26.12 -2.34 7.37
CA CYS A 336 -25.25 -1.37 8.03
C CYS A 336 -23.90 -2.07 8.28
N SER A 337 -22.77 -1.38 8.13
CA SER A 337 -21.39 -1.90 8.03
C SER A 337 -20.99 -2.42 6.64
N PHE A 338 -19.74 -2.86 6.51
CA PHE A 338 -19.22 -3.47 5.30
C PHE A 338 -19.72 -4.90 5.17
N GLY A 339 -20.39 -5.18 4.06
CA GLY A 339 -20.82 -6.51 3.67
C GLY A 339 -20.07 -7.00 2.44
N GLN A 340 -20.51 -8.13 1.93
CA GLN A 340 -20.07 -8.72 0.68
C GLN A 340 -21.27 -8.88 -0.25
N GLN A 341 -21.01 -8.72 -1.54
CA GLN A 341 -21.91 -9.08 -2.61
C GLN A 341 -21.13 -9.92 -3.62
N GLU A 342 -21.84 -10.81 -4.28
CA GLU A 342 -21.27 -11.78 -5.21
C GLU A 342 -21.95 -11.63 -6.57
N ARG A 343 -21.24 -11.93 -7.65
CA ARG A 343 -21.87 -12.18 -8.96
C ARG A 343 -21.26 -13.41 -9.60
N ARG A 344 -22.05 -14.07 -10.44
CA ARG A 344 -21.66 -15.31 -11.12
C ARG A 344 -21.74 -15.16 -12.62
N ARG A 345 -20.96 -15.95 -13.34
CA ARG A 345 -21.03 -16.17 -14.79
C ARG A 345 -20.81 -17.65 -15.09
N GLU A 346 -21.16 -18.08 -16.29
CA GLU A 346 -21.15 -19.48 -16.67
C GLU A 346 -20.11 -19.75 -17.77
N ILE A 347 -19.73 -21.02 -17.92
CA ILE A 347 -18.89 -21.46 -19.04
C ILE A 347 -19.80 -21.69 -20.25
N ILE A 348 -19.59 -20.92 -21.31
CA ILE A 348 -20.26 -21.12 -22.61
C ILE A 348 -19.57 -22.25 -23.38
N GLN A 349 -18.23 -22.27 -23.38
CA GLN A 349 -17.43 -23.29 -24.04
C GLN A 349 -16.27 -23.71 -23.14
N ARG A 350 -16.15 -25.01 -22.88
CA ARG A 350 -15.00 -25.56 -22.14
C ARG A 350 -13.76 -25.57 -23.03
N ALA A 351 -12.60 -25.31 -22.45
CA ALA A 351 -11.33 -25.49 -23.15
C ALA A 351 -11.17 -26.96 -23.58
N ARG A 352 -10.68 -27.20 -24.81
CA ARG A 352 -10.40 -28.56 -25.30
C ARG A 352 -9.16 -29.17 -24.64
N ASP A 353 -8.17 -28.35 -24.31
CA ASP A 353 -7.00 -28.78 -23.56
C ASP A 353 -7.30 -28.82 -22.05
N ARG A 354 -7.05 -29.97 -21.42
CA ARG A 354 -7.16 -30.17 -19.96
C ARG A 354 -6.18 -29.30 -19.16
N ARG A 355 -5.18 -28.70 -19.81
CA ARG A 355 -4.17 -27.82 -19.17
C ARG A 355 -4.57 -26.34 -19.12
N THR A 356 -5.64 -25.94 -19.81
CA THR A 356 -6.10 -24.54 -19.86
C THR A 356 -7.22 -24.32 -18.85
N TYR A 357 -7.00 -23.46 -17.85
CA TYR A 357 -8.01 -23.10 -16.86
C TYR A 357 -9.01 -22.08 -17.41
N CYS A 358 -10.30 -22.24 -17.08
CA CYS A 358 -11.31 -21.24 -17.37
C CYS A 358 -11.12 -19.97 -16.53
N PRO A 359 -11.46 -18.78 -17.05
CA PRO A 359 -11.59 -17.58 -16.23
C PRO A 359 -12.51 -17.80 -15.02
N LEU A 360 -12.28 -17.07 -13.93
CA LEU A 360 -13.08 -17.17 -12.69
C LEU A 360 -14.58 -17.03 -12.99
N LEU A 361 -15.41 -17.90 -12.39
CA LEU A 361 -16.87 -17.93 -12.57
C LEU A 361 -17.64 -17.20 -11.47
N VAL A 362 -16.96 -16.85 -10.40
CA VAL A 362 -17.50 -16.12 -9.24
C VAL A 362 -16.61 -14.93 -8.99
N GLU A 363 -17.23 -13.78 -8.78
CA GLU A 363 -16.55 -12.56 -8.35
C GLU A 363 -17.22 -12.05 -7.09
N GLU A 364 -16.43 -11.69 -6.10
CA GLU A 364 -16.87 -11.09 -4.85
C GLU A 364 -16.38 -9.65 -4.77
N ARG A 365 -17.19 -8.75 -4.20
CA ARG A 365 -16.75 -7.41 -3.85
C ARG A 365 -17.34 -6.95 -2.53
N ILE A 366 -16.63 -6.04 -1.87
CA ILE A 366 -17.14 -5.34 -0.69
C ILE A 366 -18.30 -4.42 -1.08
N CYS A 367 -19.26 -4.28 -0.16
CA CYS A 367 -20.43 -3.44 -0.31
C CYS A 367 -20.81 -2.81 1.03
N GLY A 368 -21.81 -1.92 1.01
CA GLY A 368 -22.29 -1.27 2.21
C GLY A 368 -21.43 -0.07 2.62
N SER A 369 -21.77 0.52 3.76
CA SER A 369 -21.08 1.68 4.32
C SER A 369 -21.45 1.88 5.77
N MET A 370 -20.57 2.51 6.53
CA MET A 370 -20.83 2.92 7.91
C MET A 370 -21.78 4.11 8.04
N LYS A 371 -22.15 4.77 6.93
CA LYS A 371 -23.08 5.93 6.92
C LYS A 371 -24.45 5.63 7.52
N ASN A 372 -24.96 4.41 7.32
CA ASN A 372 -26.27 3.98 7.81
C ASN A 372 -26.21 3.38 9.23
N CYS A 373 -25.03 3.33 9.85
CA CYS A 373 -24.86 2.79 11.20
C CYS A 373 -25.23 3.83 12.27
N GLN A 374 -25.86 3.37 13.35
CA GLN A 374 -26.03 4.17 14.57
C GLN A 374 -24.75 4.21 15.40
N TRP A 375 -24.55 5.23 16.23
CA TRP A 375 -23.35 5.37 17.08
C TRP A 375 -23.12 4.16 18.01
N SER A 376 -24.20 3.50 18.45
CA SER A 376 -24.12 2.28 19.27
C SER A 376 -23.34 1.15 18.60
N HIS A 377 -23.39 1.04 17.26
CA HIS A 377 -22.62 0.06 16.51
C HIS A 377 -21.11 0.28 16.68
N PHE A 378 -20.66 1.53 16.63
CA PHE A 378 -19.26 1.89 16.86
C PHE A 378 -18.80 1.65 18.30
N GLN A 379 -19.73 1.71 19.28
CA GLN A 379 -19.42 1.39 20.67
C GLN A 379 -19.19 -0.12 20.87
N LEU A 380 -19.87 -0.97 20.11
CA LEU A 380 -19.64 -2.41 20.12
C LEU A 380 -18.26 -2.75 19.55
N LEU A 381 -17.88 -2.13 18.43
CA LEU A 381 -16.55 -2.29 17.84
C LEU A 381 -15.44 -1.93 18.84
N LYS A 382 -15.58 -0.81 19.56
CA LYS A 382 -14.62 -0.38 20.60
C LYS A 382 -14.60 -1.24 21.88
N ARG A 383 -15.60 -2.10 22.10
CA ARG A 383 -15.66 -3.00 23.28
C ARG A 383 -15.14 -4.40 22.97
N ASN A 384 -15.33 -4.84 21.73
CA ASN A 384 -14.92 -6.15 21.25
C ASN A 384 -13.47 -6.17 20.73
N GLY A 385 -12.90 -5.00 20.45
CA GLY A 385 -11.48 -4.77 20.23
C GLY A 385 -10.90 -3.85 21.29
#